data_AF-A0A3B8HF63-F1
#
_entry.id   AF-A0A3B8HF63-F1
#
_cell.length_a   1.000
_cell.length_b   1.000
_cell.length_c   1.000
_cell.angle_alpha   90.00
_cell.angle_beta   90.00
_cell.angle_gamma   90.00
#
_symmetry.space_group_name_H-M   'P 1'
#
loop_
_entity.id
_entity.type
_entity.pdbx_description
1 polymer ?
#
loop_
_entity_poly.entity_id
_entity_poly.type
_entity_poly.pdbx_seq_one_letter_code
_entity_poly.pdbx_strand_id
1 'polypeptide(L)'
;MKPESIQVTLVGGGTGAFPAGTPVGEVLPVLSADRGQFVAVRVNGDLLDLASPLQMDATIEGIPWDSNQGLEILRHSASHIMAQAVKVVFPEAKIAIGPAIENGFYYDFDVARPFTQEDLEQIEAEMAKIIAQNMPFRRGEMSREDAIGFFDGRGEPYKVDLLRELQAATVSLYQQGDFVDLCRGPHIPHTGMLKAFKLTSVAGAYWRGDERNPMLQRIYGTAFADAVALKKYLEFLEEAQRRDHRRLGRELELFSFSDELGAGMVIYHPKGALLRQVLEAFEKREHLRRGYHIVMGPTLLKTELWQRSGHFDHYRENMYFTEIDDQSYGIKPMNCLSHMLIYKSKLRSYRDLPLRLFELGTVHRHEKSGVLHGLLRVRQFTQDDAHILCTPEQLHQEIKDIIDFVIEVMGMFGFTYEMEISTRPEKSIGSDADWDRATSALMAALQDKGIPYQICAGEGAFYGPKIDVKLHDALDRRWQCATIQCDFTLPERFDLTYIGPDG
;
A
#
# COMPACT_ATOMS: atom_id res chain seq x y z
N MET A 1 -40.36 -16.74 -18.57
CA MET A 1 -40.48 -17.98 -17.77
C MET A 1 -39.09 -18.32 -17.28
N LYS A 2 -38.91 -18.55 -15.98
CA LYS A 2 -37.64 -19.09 -15.49
C LYS A 2 -37.50 -20.52 -16.01
N PRO A 3 -36.33 -20.94 -16.50
CA PRO A 3 -36.14 -22.31 -16.98
C PRO A 3 -36.39 -23.31 -15.85
N GLU A 4 -36.95 -24.49 -16.15
CA GLU A 4 -37.12 -25.55 -15.14
C GLU A 4 -35.80 -26.26 -14.82
N SER A 5 -34.89 -26.31 -15.80
CA SER A 5 -33.54 -26.88 -15.70
C SER A 5 -32.52 -25.91 -16.28
N ILE A 6 -31.36 -25.83 -15.64
CA ILE A 6 -30.22 -25.02 -16.04
C ILE A 6 -29.01 -25.91 -16.31
N GLN A 7 -28.15 -25.49 -17.23
CA GLN A 7 -26.89 -26.15 -17.53
C GLN A 7 -25.76 -25.48 -16.75
N VAL A 8 -25.03 -26.26 -15.96
CA VAL A 8 -23.91 -25.77 -15.15
C VAL A 8 -22.63 -26.47 -15.57
N THR A 9 -21.56 -25.70 -15.80
CA THR A 9 -20.23 -26.19 -16.17
C THR A 9 -19.21 -25.76 -15.13
N LEU A 10 -18.46 -26.71 -14.57
CA LEU A 10 -17.35 -26.42 -13.67
C LEU A 10 -16.07 -26.16 -14.50
N VAL A 11 -15.37 -25.06 -14.22
CA VAL A 11 -14.06 -24.77 -14.84
C VAL A 11 -13.08 -25.89 -14.51
N GLY A 12 -12.54 -26.55 -15.54
CA GLY A 12 -11.64 -27.70 -15.38
C GLY A 12 -12.32 -28.99 -14.89
N GLY A 13 -13.66 -29.02 -14.83
CA GLY A 13 -14.44 -30.15 -14.34
C GLY A 13 -15.54 -30.59 -15.30
N GLY A 14 -16.61 -31.18 -14.74
CA GLY A 14 -17.75 -31.69 -15.50
C GLY A 14 -18.82 -30.64 -15.81
N THR A 15 -19.75 -31.05 -16.66
CA THR A 15 -20.96 -30.28 -17.02
C THR A 15 -22.19 -31.12 -16.66
N GLY A 16 -23.23 -30.50 -16.10
CA GLY A 16 -24.46 -31.19 -15.69
C GLY A 16 -25.69 -30.29 -15.69
N ALA A 17 -26.88 -30.91 -15.68
CA ALA A 17 -28.17 -30.23 -15.65
C ALA A 17 -28.76 -30.27 -14.24
N PHE A 18 -29.24 -29.14 -13.74
CA PHE A 18 -29.78 -28.97 -12.39
C PHE A 18 -31.07 -28.17 -12.41
N PRO A 19 -31.99 -28.35 -11.45
CA PRO A 19 -33.17 -27.50 -11.32
C PRO A 19 -32.78 -26.02 -11.13
N ALA A 20 -33.50 -25.11 -11.79
CA ALA A 20 -33.29 -23.69 -11.54
C ALA A 20 -33.63 -23.34 -10.07
N GLY A 21 -32.77 -22.55 -9.44
CA GLY A 21 -32.84 -22.19 -8.03
C GLY A 21 -31.98 -23.04 -7.11
N THR A 22 -31.33 -24.11 -7.61
CA THR A 22 -30.42 -24.93 -6.82
C THR A 22 -29.26 -24.07 -6.28
N PRO A 23 -28.97 -24.09 -4.97
CA PRO A 23 -27.81 -23.41 -4.40
C PRO A 23 -26.51 -23.92 -5.02
N VAL A 24 -25.60 -23.01 -5.37
CA VAL A 24 -24.39 -23.40 -6.10
C VAL A 24 -23.47 -24.33 -5.30
N GLY A 25 -23.50 -24.25 -3.97
CA GLY A 25 -22.80 -25.15 -3.06
C GLY A 25 -23.30 -26.60 -3.09
N GLU A 26 -24.53 -26.86 -3.56
CA GLU A 26 -25.04 -28.21 -3.79
C GLU A 26 -24.61 -28.76 -5.16
N VAL A 27 -24.43 -27.88 -6.14
CA VAL A 27 -24.00 -28.24 -7.50
C VAL A 27 -22.51 -28.56 -7.56
N LEU A 28 -21.69 -27.75 -6.88
CA LEU A 28 -20.22 -27.81 -6.97
C LEU A 28 -19.65 -29.21 -6.62
N PRO A 29 -20.05 -29.89 -5.52
CA PRO A 29 -19.53 -31.22 -5.17
C PRO A 29 -19.96 -32.33 -6.13
N VAL A 30 -21.03 -32.11 -6.92
CA VAL A 30 -21.52 -33.09 -7.91
C VAL A 30 -20.69 -33.03 -9.19
N LEU A 31 -20.27 -31.83 -9.60
CA LEU A 31 -19.48 -31.60 -10.82
C LEU A 31 -17.96 -31.71 -10.58
N SER A 32 -17.53 -31.54 -9.32
CA SER A 32 -16.12 -31.60 -8.93
C SER A 32 -15.69 -33.02 -8.58
N ALA A 33 -14.57 -33.46 -9.15
CA ALA A 33 -13.87 -34.66 -8.67
C ALA A 33 -13.13 -34.38 -7.35
N ASP A 34 -12.79 -33.11 -7.09
CA ASP A 34 -12.16 -32.65 -5.87
C ASP A 34 -13.21 -32.48 -4.76
N ARG A 35 -12.95 -33.12 -3.62
CA ARG A 35 -13.76 -33.03 -2.39
C ARG A 35 -13.22 -31.99 -1.41
N GLY A 36 -12.37 -31.08 -1.88
CA GLY A 36 -11.85 -29.95 -1.11
C GLY A 36 -12.96 -29.12 -0.47
N GLN A 37 -12.60 -28.41 0.61
CA GLN A 37 -13.51 -27.45 1.25
C GLN A 37 -13.50 -26.15 0.45
N PHE A 38 -14.66 -25.79 -0.10
CA PHE A 38 -14.88 -24.51 -0.77
C PHE A 38 -15.57 -23.53 0.19
N VAL A 39 -15.22 -22.26 0.09
CA VAL A 39 -15.84 -21.19 0.91
C VAL A 39 -16.81 -20.31 0.11
N ALA A 40 -16.58 -20.20 -1.19
CA ALA A 40 -17.38 -19.42 -2.12
C ALA A 40 -17.26 -20.01 -3.52
N VAL A 41 -17.97 -19.41 -4.47
CA VAL A 41 -17.91 -19.81 -5.87
C VAL A 41 -17.88 -18.57 -6.75
N ARG A 42 -17.17 -18.64 -7.86
CA ARG A 42 -17.30 -17.68 -8.95
C ARG A 42 -18.32 -18.21 -9.96
N VAL A 43 -19.37 -17.45 -10.25
CA VAL A 43 -20.42 -17.78 -11.22
C VAL A 43 -20.37 -16.76 -12.36
N ASN A 44 -20.06 -17.20 -13.57
CA ASN A 44 -19.96 -16.31 -14.75
C ASN A 44 -19.05 -15.08 -14.55
N GLY A 45 -18.02 -15.22 -13.69
CA GLY A 45 -17.09 -14.14 -13.33
C GLY A 45 -17.36 -13.50 -11.97
N ASP A 46 -18.61 -13.53 -11.49
CA ASP A 46 -19.03 -12.88 -10.24
C ASP A 46 -18.81 -13.80 -9.03
N LEU A 47 -18.27 -13.24 -7.96
CA LEU A 47 -17.99 -13.98 -6.73
C LEU A 47 -19.23 -14.01 -5.81
N LEU A 48 -19.73 -15.22 -5.50
CA LEU A 48 -20.99 -15.44 -4.77
C LEU A 48 -20.83 -16.44 -3.62
N ASP A 49 -21.71 -16.34 -2.62
CA ASP A 49 -21.82 -17.33 -1.54
C ASP A 49 -22.24 -18.70 -2.08
N LEU A 50 -21.83 -19.77 -1.41
CA LEU A 50 -22.28 -21.14 -1.75
C LEU A 50 -23.79 -21.33 -1.63
N ALA A 51 -24.47 -20.54 -0.80
CA ALA A 51 -25.93 -20.57 -0.66
C ALA A 51 -26.67 -19.88 -1.83
N SER A 52 -25.96 -19.22 -2.75
CA SER A 52 -26.57 -18.44 -3.83
C SER A 52 -27.29 -19.35 -4.83
N PRO A 53 -28.57 -19.10 -5.13
CA PRO A 53 -29.34 -19.93 -6.06
C PRO A 53 -28.99 -19.60 -7.51
N LEU A 54 -28.71 -20.62 -8.32
CA LEU A 54 -28.47 -20.45 -9.75
C LEU A 54 -29.80 -20.34 -10.50
N GLN A 55 -30.06 -19.20 -11.14
CA GLN A 55 -31.31 -18.95 -11.88
C GLN A 55 -31.23 -19.22 -13.38
N MET A 56 -30.00 -19.31 -13.91
CA MET A 56 -29.70 -19.46 -15.33
C MET A 56 -28.45 -20.33 -15.51
N ASP A 57 -28.18 -20.71 -16.74
CA ASP A 57 -26.98 -21.45 -17.11
C ASP A 57 -25.72 -20.71 -16.63
N ALA A 58 -24.77 -21.48 -16.11
CA ALA A 58 -23.65 -20.92 -15.38
C ALA A 58 -22.36 -21.68 -15.63
N THR A 59 -21.28 -20.94 -15.77
CA THR A 59 -19.93 -21.46 -15.57
C THR A 59 -19.51 -21.15 -14.15
N ILE A 60 -19.12 -22.18 -13.38
CA ILE A 60 -18.75 -22.06 -11.98
C ILE A 60 -17.29 -22.42 -11.74
N GLU A 61 -16.65 -21.77 -10.78
CA GLU A 61 -15.32 -22.09 -10.29
C GLU A 61 -15.35 -22.06 -8.76
N GLY A 62 -15.04 -23.19 -8.12
CA GLY A 62 -15.00 -23.29 -6.67
C GLY A 62 -13.81 -22.51 -6.11
N ILE A 63 -14.01 -21.74 -5.05
CA ILE A 63 -12.92 -21.05 -4.35
C ILE A 63 -12.47 -21.91 -3.15
N PRO A 64 -11.30 -22.54 -3.22
CA PRO A 64 -10.79 -23.36 -2.12
C PRO A 64 -10.56 -22.49 -0.88
N TRP A 65 -10.88 -23.02 0.28
CA TRP A 65 -10.78 -22.35 1.57
C TRP A 65 -9.35 -21.89 1.94
N ASP A 66 -8.33 -22.59 1.46
CA ASP A 66 -6.90 -22.36 1.71
C ASP A 66 -6.20 -21.59 0.58
N SER A 67 -6.93 -21.21 -0.47
CA SER A 67 -6.44 -20.29 -1.50
C SER A 67 -6.35 -18.85 -0.95
N ASN A 68 -5.58 -17.97 -1.61
CA ASN A 68 -5.48 -16.56 -1.21
C ASN A 68 -6.86 -15.88 -1.13
N GLN A 69 -7.73 -16.12 -2.12
CA GLN A 69 -9.09 -15.57 -2.13
C GLN A 69 -9.97 -16.23 -1.06
N GLY A 70 -9.77 -17.53 -0.80
CA GLY A 70 -10.46 -18.23 0.29
C GLY A 70 -10.11 -17.68 1.67
N LEU A 71 -8.83 -17.39 1.92
CA LEU A 71 -8.35 -16.75 3.14
C LEU A 71 -8.88 -15.32 3.30
N GLU A 72 -9.00 -14.55 2.20
CA GLU A 72 -9.64 -13.24 2.22
C GLU A 72 -11.09 -13.32 2.72
N ILE A 73 -11.87 -14.26 2.17
CA ILE A 73 -13.27 -14.52 2.58
C ILE A 73 -13.34 -14.99 4.04
N LEU A 74 -12.44 -15.88 4.45
CA LEU A 74 -12.32 -16.35 5.83
C LEU A 74 -12.06 -15.18 6.80
N ARG A 75 -11.12 -14.30 6.47
CA ARG A 75 -10.75 -13.13 7.28
C ARG A 75 -11.85 -12.09 7.31
N HIS A 76 -12.54 -11.88 6.19
CA HIS A 76 -13.71 -11.02 6.15
C HIS A 76 -14.82 -11.55 7.07
N SER A 77 -15.08 -12.86 7.04
CA SER A 77 -16.03 -13.50 7.95
C SER A 77 -15.59 -13.46 9.41
N ALA A 78 -14.29 -13.59 9.67
CA ALA A 78 -13.73 -13.42 11.02
C ALA A 78 -13.93 -12.02 11.57
N SER A 79 -13.88 -10.98 10.72
CA SER A 79 -14.19 -9.60 11.13
C SER A 79 -15.64 -9.44 11.60
N HIS A 80 -16.60 -10.11 10.95
CA HIS A 80 -18.01 -10.07 11.38
C HIS A 80 -18.23 -10.85 12.69
N ILE A 81 -17.58 -12.00 12.85
CA ILE A 81 -17.59 -12.75 14.12
C ILE A 81 -17.00 -11.90 15.25
N MET A 82 -15.91 -11.18 14.99
CA MET A 82 -15.34 -10.24 15.94
C MET A 82 -16.31 -9.09 16.26
N ALA A 83 -16.97 -8.51 15.26
CA ALA A 83 -17.94 -7.43 15.49
C ALA A 83 -19.14 -7.90 16.34
N GLN A 84 -19.66 -9.11 16.08
CA GLN A 84 -20.68 -9.71 16.93
C GLN A 84 -20.17 -9.92 18.37
N ALA A 85 -18.96 -10.47 18.54
CA ALA A 85 -18.35 -10.66 19.85
C ALA A 85 -18.20 -9.33 20.61
N VAL A 86 -17.75 -8.27 19.93
CA VAL A 86 -17.67 -6.93 20.51
C VAL A 86 -19.05 -6.42 20.92
N LYS A 87 -20.11 -6.61 20.12
CA LYS A 87 -21.47 -6.21 20.53
C LYS A 87 -22.02 -7.01 21.71
N VAL A 88 -21.50 -8.21 21.98
CA VAL A 88 -21.86 -8.98 23.18
C VAL A 88 -21.10 -8.46 24.41
N VAL A 89 -19.79 -8.26 24.30
CA VAL A 89 -18.95 -7.80 25.41
C VAL A 89 -19.15 -6.31 25.72
N PHE A 90 -19.41 -5.51 24.68
CA PHE A 90 -19.63 -4.06 24.69
C PHE A 90 -20.94 -3.71 23.95
N PRO A 91 -22.11 -3.85 24.59
CA PRO A 91 -23.41 -3.63 23.93
C PRO A 91 -23.59 -2.25 23.30
N GLU A 92 -23.01 -1.23 23.95
CA GLU A 92 -23.06 0.18 23.52
C GLU A 92 -22.08 0.52 22.38
N ALA A 93 -21.19 -0.40 22.00
CA ALA A 93 -20.25 -0.18 20.90
C ALA A 93 -21.00 -0.01 19.59
N LYS A 94 -20.67 1.00 18.79
CA LYS A 94 -21.22 1.16 17.43
C LYS A 94 -20.20 0.68 16.42
N ILE A 95 -20.66 0.01 15.38
CA ILE A 95 -19.81 -0.62 14.38
C ILE A 95 -19.68 0.26 13.13
N ALA A 96 -18.47 0.40 12.63
CA ALA A 96 -18.17 1.19 11.44
C ALA A 96 -17.81 0.30 10.23
N ILE A 97 -16.52 0.04 10.00
CA ILE A 97 -16.04 -0.74 8.85
C ILE A 97 -15.11 -1.87 9.30
N GLY A 98 -15.19 -3.02 8.64
CA GLY A 98 -14.33 -4.16 8.92
C GLY A 98 -13.94 -4.97 7.67
N PRO A 99 -12.93 -4.53 6.91
CA PRO A 99 -12.47 -5.26 5.75
C PRO A 99 -11.48 -6.36 6.13
N ALA A 100 -11.34 -7.35 5.23
CA ALA A 100 -10.15 -8.18 5.18
C ALA A 100 -8.95 -7.36 4.67
N ILE A 101 -7.76 -7.74 5.10
CA ILE A 101 -6.47 -7.22 4.63
C ILE A 101 -5.55 -8.40 4.30
N GLU A 102 -4.45 -8.13 3.60
CA GLU A 102 -3.52 -9.14 3.05
C GLU A 102 -3.15 -10.27 4.02
N ASN A 103 -2.96 -9.97 5.30
CA ASN A 103 -2.56 -10.94 6.33
C ASN A 103 -3.51 -10.99 7.53
N GLY A 104 -4.75 -10.50 7.39
CA GLY A 104 -5.70 -10.49 8.50
C GLY A 104 -6.97 -9.72 8.21
N PHE A 105 -7.49 -9.05 9.22
CA PHE A 105 -8.66 -8.19 9.15
C PHE A 105 -8.57 -7.12 10.25
N TYR A 106 -9.41 -6.10 10.14
CA TYR A 106 -9.68 -5.21 11.26
C TYR A 106 -11.15 -4.88 11.34
N TYR A 107 -11.58 -4.24 12.43
CA TYR A 107 -12.89 -3.61 12.52
C TYR A 107 -12.81 -2.37 13.39
N ASP A 108 -13.46 -1.29 12.94
CA ASP A 108 -13.53 0.00 13.63
C ASP A 108 -14.80 0.12 14.48
N PHE A 109 -14.64 0.56 15.73
CA PHE A 109 -15.70 0.71 16.71
C PHE A 109 -15.70 2.11 17.33
N ASP A 110 -16.88 2.70 17.51
CA ASP A 110 -17.09 3.85 18.39
C ASP A 110 -17.45 3.32 19.78
N VAL A 111 -16.57 3.59 20.74
CA VAL A 111 -16.66 3.10 22.12
C VAL A 111 -16.30 4.22 23.08
N ALA A 112 -16.97 4.25 24.23
CA ALA A 112 -16.76 5.30 25.24
C ALA A 112 -15.37 5.27 25.88
N ARG A 113 -14.74 4.09 25.96
CA ARG A 113 -13.36 3.91 26.43
C ARG A 113 -12.55 3.12 25.40
N PRO A 114 -11.24 3.41 25.26
CA PRO A 114 -10.34 2.58 24.47
C PRO A 114 -10.35 1.11 24.92
N PHE A 115 -10.16 0.19 23.97
CA PHE A 115 -9.96 -1.22 24.28
C PHE A 115 -8.59 -1.45 24.94
N THR A 116 -8.53 -2.38 25.88
CA THR A 116 -7.29 -2.84 26.51
C THR A 116 -6.92 -4.24 26.02
N GLN A 117 -5.75 -4.73 26.43
CA GLN A 117 -5.33 -6.09 26.10
C GLN A 117 -6.25 -7.14 26.75
N GLU A 118 -6.73 -6.90 27.97
CA GLU A 118 -7.68 -7.76 28.66
C GLU A 118 -9.06 -7.80 27.96
N ASP A 119 -9.44 -6.71 27.28
CA ASP A 119 -10.67 -6.70 26.48
C ASP A 119 -10.53 -7.60 25.25
N LEU A 120 -9.36 -7.60 24.60
CA LEU A 120 -9.10 -8.50 23.48
C LEU A 120 -9.23 -9.97 23.87
N GLU A 121 -8.72 -10.36 25.06
CA GLU A 121 -8.86 -11.72 25.58
C GLU A 121 -10.33 -12.11 25.79
N GLN A 122 -11.15 -11.18 26.31
CA GLN A 122 -12.59 -11.40 26.49
C GLN A 122 -13.32 -11.51 25.14
N ILE A 123 -12.97 -10.66 24.17
CA ILE A 123 -13.55 -10.69 22.82
C ILE A 123 -13.16 -11.98 22.11
N GLU A 124 -11.90 -12.44 22.19
CA GLU A 124 -11.47 -13.73 21.63
C GLU A 124 -12.25 -14.90 22.24
N ALA A 125 -12.45 -14.90 23.56
CA ALA A 125 -13.23 -15.93 24.23
C ALA A 125 -14.69 -15.93 23.75
N GLU A 126 -15.28 -14.75 23.51
CA GLU A 126 -16.64 -14.64 22.99
C GLU A 126 -16.73 -15.04 21.51
N MET A 127 -15.75 -14.69 20.68
CA MET A 127 -15.63 -15.19 19.31
C MET A 127 -15.62 -16.72 19.28
N ALA A 128 -14.86 -17.36 20.18
CA ALA A 128 -14.83 -18.82 20.28
C ALA A 128 -16.20 -19.43 20.61
N LYS A 129 -17.00 -18.78 21.47
CA LYS A 129 -18.38 -19.20 21.76
C LYS A 129 -19.29 -19.06 20.54
N ILE A 130 -19.17 -17.98 19.77
CA ILE A 130 -19.95 -17.77 18.54
C ILE A 130 -19.58 -18.79 17.46
N ILE A 131 -18.29 -19.12 17.34
CA ILE A 131 -17.79 -20.14 16.41
C ILE A 131 -18.36 -21.52 16.80
N ALA A 132 -18.36 -21.86 18.09
CA ALA A 132 -18.90 -23.13 18.59
C ALA A 132 -20.40 -23.31 18.31
N GLN A 133 -21.17 -22.22 18.17
CA GLN A 133 -22.59 -22.27 17.81
C GLN A 133 -22.85 -22.62 16.35
N ASN A 134 -21.82 -22.59 15.49
CA ASN A 134 -21.88 -23.01 14.10
C ASN A 134 -23.01 -22.34 13.29
N MET A 135 -23.19 -21.03 13.46
CA MET A 135 -24.28 -20.28 12.86
C MET A 135 -24.08 -20.10 11.36
N PRO A 136 -25.11 -20.26 10.50
CA PRO A 136 -24.99 -19.96 9.08
C PRO A 136 -24.91 -18.45 8.84
N PHE A 137 -24.10 -18.03 7.86
CA PHE A 137 -24.17 -16.67 7.32
C PHE A 137 -25.31 -16.60 6.31
N ARG A 138 -26.26 -15.69 6.54
CA ARG A 138 -27.43 -15.51 5.68
C ARG A 138 -27.41 -14.15 5.01
N ARG A 139 -27.28 -14.15 3.69
CA ARG A 139 -27.41 -12.95 2.86
C ARG A 139 -28.88 -12.58 2.69
N GLY A 140 -29.22 -11.34 2.98
CA GLY A 140 -30.51 -10.72 2.68
C GLY A 140 -30.32 -9.50 1.79
N GLU A 141 -31.39 -9.11 1.09
CA GLU A 141 -31.44 -7.86 0.33
C GLU A 141 -32.53 -6.96 0.87
N MET A 142 -32.27 -5.66 0.91
CA MET A 142 -33.20 -4.66 1.39
C MET A 142 -33.05 -3.37 0.58
N SER A 143 -34.12 -2.61 0.45
CA SER A 143 -34.04 -1.27 -0.14
C SER A 143 -33.08 -0.40 0.68
N ARG A 144 -32.39 0.53 0.04
CA ARG A 144 -31.46 1.42 0.74
C ARG A 144 -32.20 2.23 1.83
N GLU A 145 -33.42 2.68 1.54
CA GLU A 145 -34.24 3.46 2.46
C GLU A 145 -34.65 2.64 3.70
N ASP A 146 -35.08 1.39 3.52
CA ASP A 146 -35.41 0.50 4.65
C ASP A 146 -34.16 0.15 5.46
N ALA A 147 -33.01 -0.05 4.80
CA ALA A 147 -31.74 -0.30 5.46
C ALA A 147 -31.30 0.88 6.33
N ILE A 148 -31.52 2.13 5.87
CA ILE A 148 -31.25 3.32 6.67
C ILE A 148 -32.09 3.31 7.94
N GLY A 149 -33.40 3.08 7.82
CA GLY A 149 -34.29 2.99 8.99
C GLY A 149 -33.91 1.86 9.95
N PHE A 150 -33.48 0.71 9.40
CA PHE A 150 -33.06 -0.45 10.18
C PHE A 150 -31.82 -0.19 11.04
N PHE A 151 -30.77 0.43 10.48
CA PHE A 151 -29.55 0.74 11.23
C PHE A 151 -29.70 1.96 12.14
N ASP A 152 -30.49 2.96 11.73
CA ASP A 152 -30.81 4.11 12.56
C ASP A 152 -31.57 3.69 13.83
N GLY A 153 -32.59 2.82 13.68
CA GLY A 153 -33.34 2.26 14.80
C GLY A 153 -32.52 1.36 15.73
N ARG A 154 -31.33 0.93 15.31
CA ARG A 154 -30.36 0.18 16.13
C ARG A 154 -29.22 1.03 16.67
N GLY A 155 -29.22 2.34 16.40
CA GLY A 155 -28.19 3.26 16.86
C GLY A 155 -26.84 3.05 16.18
N GLU A 156 -26.81 2.64 14.92
CA GLU A 156 -25.59 2.39 14.14
C GLU A 156 -25.33 3.51 13.11
N PRO A 157 -24.90 4.72 13.54
CA PRO A 157 -24.82 5.91 12.68
C PRO A 157 -23.83 5.75 11.53
N TYR A 158 -22.72 5.04 11.74
CA TYR A 158 -21.72 4.82 10.70
C TYR A 158 -22.26 4.00 9.52
N LYS A 159 -23.15 3.04 9.79
CA LYS A 159 -23.83 2.27 8.74
C LYS A 159 -24.83 3.12 7.98
N VAL A 160 -25.55 4.01 8.68
CA VAL A 160 -26.44 4.99 8.07
C VAL A 160 -25.67 5.94 7.15
N ASP A 161 -24.52 6.45 7.59
CA ASP A 161 -23.66 7.31 6.78
C ASP A 161 -23.18 6.62 5.50
N LEU A 162 -22.74 5.35 5.59
CA LEU A 162 -22.37 4.56 4.42
C LEU A 162 -23.54 4.40 3.46
N LEU A 163 -24.73 4.08 3.97
CA LEU A 163 -25.93 3.89 3.15
C LEU A 163 -26.35 5.15 2.39
N ARG A 164 -26.27 6.32 3.03
CA ARG A 164 -26.64 7.60 2.40
C ARG A 164 -25.78 7.95 1.19
N GLU A 165 -24.56 7.41 1.12
CA GLU A 165 -23.63 7.67 0.02
C GLU A 165 -23.69 6.63 -1.09
N LEU A 166 -24.23 5.45 -0.79
CA LEU A 166 -24.42 4.42 -1.80
C LEU A 166 -25.46 4.88 -2.83
N GLN A 167 -25.06 4.85 -4.10
CA GLN A 167 -25.95 5.13 -5.23
C GLN A 167 -26.84 3.93 -5.61
N ALA A 168 -26.70 2.81 -4.91
CA ALA A 168 -27.47 1.59 -5.16
C ALA A 168 -28.87 1.68 -4.54
N ALA A 169 -29.90 1.29 -5.29
CA ALA A 169 -31.28 1.23 -4.80
C ALA A 169 -31.51 0.09 -3.79
N THR A 170 -30.77 -1.00 -3.94
CA THR A 170 -30.83 -2.19 -3.08
C THR A 170 -29.44 -2.47 -2.52
N VAL A 171 -29.38 -2.85 -1.24
CA VAL A 171 -28.16 -3.24 -0.55
C VAL A 171 -28.28 -4.65 0.01
N SER A 172 -27.14 -5.29 0.23
CA SER A 172 -27.07 -6.60 0.87
C SER A 172 -26.70 -6.45 2.34
N LEU A 173 -27.33 -7.29 3.17
CA LEU A 173 -27.01 -7.45 4.57
C LEU A 173 -26.64 -8.91 4.84
N TYR A 174 -25.73 -9.13 5.78
CA TYR A 174 -25.40 -10.46 6.26
C TYR A 174 -25.82 -10.62 7.71
N GLN A 175 -26.52 -11.70 7.98
CA GLN A 175 -26.97 -12.09 9.31
C GLN A 175 -26.22 -13.33 9.80
N GLN A 176 -25.72 -13.29 11.03
CA GLN A 176 -25.22 -14.44 11.79
C GLN A 176 -25.85 -14.43 13.20
N GLY A 177 -26.78 -15.35 13.44
CA GLY A 177 -27.62 -15.29 14.65
C GLY A 177 -28.42 -13.99 14.67
N ASP A 178 -28.31 -13.22 15.76
CA ASP A 178 -29.00 -11.93 15.93
C ASP A 178 -28.23 -10.74 15.36
N PHE A 179 -26.94 -10.94 15.04
CA PHE A 179 -26.10 -9.89 14.47
C PHE A 179 -26.37 -9.75 12.98
N VAL A 180 -26.55 -8.50 12.53
CA VAL A 180 -26.77 -8.16 11.13
C VAL A 180 -25.86 -6.99 10.76
N ASP A 181 -25.16 -7.12 9.64
CA ASP A 181 -24.21 -6.10 9.16
C ASP A 181 -24.44 -5.76 7.69
N LEU A 182 -24.09 -4.52 7.32
CA LEU A 182 -24.09 -4.02 5.94
C LEU A 182 -22.84 -4.53 5.24
N CYS A 183 -23.02 -5.49 4.33
CA CYS A 183 -21.92 -6.14 3.67
C CYS A 183 -22.34 -6.75 2.33
N ARG A 184 -21.44 -6.73 1.35
CA ARG A 184 -21.65 -7.34 0.02
C ARG A 184 -21.30 -8.83 -0.01
N GLY A 185 -20.42 -9.27 0.89
CA GLY A 185 -19.88 -10.62 0.94
C GLY A 185 -18.89 -10.92 -0.19
N PRO A 186 -18.62 -12.22 -0.47
CA PRO A 186 -19.23 -13.37 0.17
C PRO A 186 -18.65 -13.64 1.58
N HIS A 187 -19.29 -14.57 2.30
CA HIS A 187 -18.84 -15.09 3.59
C HIS A 187 -18.62 -16.60 3.55
N ILE A 188 -17.87 -17.11 4.52
CA ILE A 188 -17.80 -18.55 4.77
C ILE A 188 -19.21 -19.08 5.11
N PRO A 189 -19.52 -20.37 4.85
CA PRO A 189 -20.89 -20.88 5.00
C PRO A 189 -21.45 -20.78 6.43
N HIS A 190 -20.59 -20.94 7.44
CA HIS A 190 -20.98 -20.90 8.84
C HIS A 190 -19.81 -20.51 9.75
N THR A 191 -20.10 -19.97 10.93
CA THR A 191 -19.09 -19.46 11.87
C THR A 191 -18.11 -20.54 12.33
N GLY A 192 -18.55 -21.79 12.43
CA GLY A 192 -17.70 -22.92 12.85
C GLY A 192 -16.59 -23.30 11.87
N MET A 193 -16.59 -22.73 10.65
CA MET A 193 -15.49 -22.92 9.71
C MET A 193 -14.24 -22.09 10.08
N LEU A 194 -14.40 -21.04 10.87
CA LEU A 194 -13.29 -20.28 11.44
C LEU A 194 -12.64 -21.04 12.59
N LYS A 195 -11.55 -21.76 12.32
CA LYS A 195 -10.88 -22.62 13.31
C LYS A 195 -9.62 -22.01 13.93
N ALA A 196 -8.92 -21.16 13.19
CA ALA A 196 -7.65 -20.59 13.62
C ALA A 196 -7.66 -19.08 13.42
N PHE A 197 -7.73 -18.34 14.52
CA PHE A 197 -7.70 -16.89 14.54
C PHE A 197 -6.95 -16.35 15.77
N LYS A 198 -6.52 -15.10 15.70
CA LYS A 198 -5.91 -14.35 16.81
C LYS A 198 -6.18 -12.86 16.65
N LEU A 199 -6.62 -12.18 17.71
CA LEU A 199 -6.62 -10.71 17.80
C LEU A 199 -5.21 -10.24 18.18
N THR A 200 -4.68 -9.26 17.45
CA THR A 200 -3.26 -8.91 17.50
C THR A 200 -2.99 -7.58 18.18
N SER A 201 -3.78 -6.54 17.91
CA SER A 201 -3.53 -5.20 18.44
C SER A 201 -4.76 -4.29 18.36
N VAL A 202 -4.71 -3.20 19.12
CA VAL A 202 -5.66 -2.09 19.07
C VAL A 202 -4.95 -0.84 18.53
N ALA A 203 -5.62 -0.06 17.69
CA ALA A 203 -5.13 1.24 17.23
C ALA A 203 -6.27 2.28 17.21
N GLY A 204 -5.91 3.56 17.15
CA GLY A 204 -6.88 4.62 16.83
C GLY A 204 -7.03 4.79 15.32
N ALA A 205 -8.24 5.04 14.85
CA ALA A 205 -8.51 5.38 13.45
C ALA A 205 -9.54 6.52 13.38
N TYR A 206 -9.37 7.46 12.47
CA TYR A 206 -10.39 8.48 12.25
C TYR A 206 -11.39 8.00 11.21
N TRP A 207 -12.68 8.30 11.42
CA TRP A 207 -13.70 7.98 10.42
C TRP A 207 -13.35 8.61 9.06
N ARG A 208 -13.32 7.80 8.00
CA ARG A 208 -12.86 8.17 6.64
C ARG A 208 -11.40 8.65 6.53
N GLY A 209 -10.59 8.41 7.56
CA GLY A 209 -9.20 8.88 7.60
C GLY A 209 -9.05 10.39 7.73
N ASP A 210 -10.12 11.10 8.13
CA ASP A 210 -10.11 12.55 8.33
C ASP A 210 -10.08 12.89 9.83
N GLU A 211 -9.00 13.53 10.27
CA GLU A 211 -8.76 13.90 11.67
C GLU A 211 -9.82 14.83 12.29
N ARG A 212 -10.67 15.44 11.45
CA ARG A 212 -11.80 16.27 11.90
C ARG A 212 -13.02 15.43 12.31
N ASN A 213 -13.05 14.15 11.93
CA ASN A 213 -14.13 13.24 12.25
C ASN A 213 -13.90 12.53 13.59
N PRO A 214 -14.93 11.85 14.14
CA PRO A 214 -14.77 11.08 15.37
C PRO A 214 -13.63 10.06 15.29
N MET A 215 -12.87 9.96 16.39
CA MET A 215 -11.84 8.94 16.56
C MET A 215 -12.48 7.62 16.99
N LEU A 216 -12.25 6.58 16.21
CA LEU A 216 -12.69 5.20 16.42
C LEU A 216 -11.55 4.37 17.01
N GLN A 217 -11.91 3.24 17.60
CA GLN A 217 -10.98 2.21 18.05
C GLN A 217 -11.00 1.04 17.05
N ARG A 218 -9.84 0.75 16.49
CA ARG A 218 -9.61 -0.33 15.53
C ARG A 218 -9.06 -1.55 16.26
N ILE A 219 -9.72 -2.69 16.13
CA ILE A 219 -9.16 -3.98 16.55
C ILE A 219 -8.62 -4.70 15.31
N TYR A 220 -7.36 -5.10 15.36
CA TYR A 220 -6.73 -5.95 14.35
C TYR A 220 -6.78 -7.42 14.76
N GLY A 221 -6.98 -8.29 13.78
CA GLY A 221 -6.90 -9.74 13.95
C GLY A 221 -6.38 -10.42 12.70
N THR A 222 -6.08 -11.71 12.83
CA THR A 222 -5.70 -12.57 11.70
C THR A 222 -6.41 -13.91 11.80
N ALA A 223 -6.63 -14.53 10.65
CA ALA A 223 -7.27 -15.84 10.53
C ALA A 223 -6.64 -16.64 9.40
N PHE A 224 -6.53 -17.95 9.62
CA PHE A 224 -5.97 -18.91 8.69
C PHE A 224 -6.84 -20.17 8.63
N ALA A 225 -6.62 -20.96 7.58
CA ALA A 225 -7.25 -22.24 7.35
C ALA A 225 -7.05 -23.18 8.57
N ASP A 226 -5.83 -23.27 9.10
CA ASP A 226 -5.53 -24.15 10.22
C ASP A 226 -4.60 -23.53 11.27
N ALA A 227 -4.49 -24.21 12.41
CA ALA A 227 -3.70 -23.78 13.54
C ALA A 227 -2.19 -23.81 13.26
N VAL A 228 -1.72 -24.64 12.31
CA VAL A 228 -0.29 -24.71 11.94
C VAL A 228 0.09 -23.47 11.16
N ALA A 229 -0.72 -23.07 10.17
CA ALA A 229 -0.55 -21.85 9.41
C ALA A 229 -0.62 -20.60 10.30
N LEU A 230 -1.61 -20.54 11.22
CA LEU A 230 -1.68 -19.45 12.20
C LEU A 230 -0.43 -19.40 13.08
N LYS A 231 0.01 -20.55 13.63
CA LYS A 231 1.20 -20.59 14.50
C LYS A 231 2.44 -20.11 13.75
N LYS A 232 2.65 -20.57 12.51
CA LYS A 232 3.75 -20.13 11.65
C LYS A 232 3.73 -18.62 11.43
N TYR A 233 2.54 -18.04 11.22
CA TYR A 233 2.39 -16.60 11.06
C TYR A 233 2.69 -15.83 12.35
N LEU A 234 2.25 -16.32 13.51
CA LEU A 234 2.55 -15.70 14.80
C LEU A 234 4.05 -15.78 15.15
N GLU A 235 4.70 -16.92 14.89
CA GLU A 235 6.17 -17.07 15.03
C GLU A 235 6.92 -16.10 14.11
N PHE A 236 6.42 -15.91 12.87
CA PHE A 236 6.95 -14.90 11.96
C PHE A 236 6.80 -13.47 12.51
N LEU A 237 5.63 -13.11 13.06
CA LEU A 237 5.40 -11.80 13.67
C LEU A 237 6.31 -11.55 14.88
N GLU A 238 6.56 -12.57 15.70
CA GLU A 238 7.47 -12.46 16.84
C GLU A 238 8.92 -12.24 16.38
N GLU A 239 9.39 -13.02 15.41
CA GLU A 239 10.73 -12.84 14.84
C GLU A 239 10.87 -11.49 14.13
N ALA A 240 9.81 -11.04 13.46
CA ALA A 240 9.71 -9.72 12.86
C ALA A 240 9.88 -8.62 13.94
N GLN A 241 9.12 -8.68 15.03
CA GLN A 241 9.25 -7.70 16.13
C GLN A 241 10.63 -7.69 16.78
N ARG A 242 11.31 -8.85 16.84
CA ARG A 242 12.70 -8.93 17.31
C ARG A 242 13.69 -8.21 16.40
N ARG A 243 13.37 -8.11 15.10
CA ARG A 243 14.20 -7.48 14.06
C ARG A 243 13.79 -6.04 13.75
N ASP A 244 12.81 -5.48 14.46
CA ASP A 244 12.36 -4.11 14.27
C ASP A 244 13.52 -3.13 14.56
N HIS A 245 13.86 -2.30 13.56
CA HIS A 245 14.97 -1.35 13.65
C HIS A 245 14.77 -0.31 14.75
N ARG A 246 13.53 -0.02 15.17
CA ARG A 246 13.24 0.91 16.27
C ARG A 246 13.63 0.31 17.61
N ARG A 247 13.37 -0.99 17.78
CA ARG A 247 13.79 -1.74 18.96
C ARG A 247 15.31 -1.89 18.97
N LEU A 248 15.88 -2.40 17.88
CA LEU A 248 17.33 -2.60 17.75
C LEU A 248 18.08 -1.27 17.82
N GLY A 249 17.56 -0.20 17.23
CA GLY A 249 18.16 1.12 17.26
C GLY A 249 18.32 1.67 18.67
N ARG A 250 17.36 1.39 19.56
CA ARG A 250 17.44 1.71 20.98
C ARG A 250 18.37 0.76 21.74
N GLU A 251 18.19 -0.55 21.58
CA GLU A 251 18.99 -1.58 22.29
C GLU A 251 20.49 -1.52 21.95
N LEU A 252 20.82 -1.15 20.72
CA LEU A 252 22.19 -1.03 20.22
C LEU A 252 22.74 0.40 20.27
N GLU A 253 21.95 1.38 20.74
CA GLU A 253 22.33 2.80 20.83
C GLU A 253 22.78 3.38 19.47
N LEU A 254 21.98 3.12 18.43
CA LEU A 254 22.24 3.60 17.08
C LEU A 254 21.61 4.98 16.84
N PHE A 255 20.38 5.17 17.28
CA PHE A 255 19.64 6.43 17.10
C PHE A 255 18.52 6.56 18.13
N SER A 256 18.03 7.79 18.29
CA SER A 256 16.85 8.08 19.10
C SER A 256 15.95 9.11 18.43
N PHE A 257 14.68 9.09 18.83
CA PHE A 257 13.72 10.15 18.64
C PHE A 257 13.43 10.81 19.99
N SER A 258 13.09 12.09 19.99
CA SER A 258 12.72 12.84 21.19
C SER A 258 11.54 13.75 20.90
N ASP A 259 10.55 13.78 21.78
CA ASP A 259 9.42 14.69 21.67
C ASP A 259 9.86 16.16 21.74
N GLU A 260 10.95 16.45 22.47
CA GLU A 260 11.56 17.78 22.54
C GLU A 260 12.17 18.23 21.19
N LEU A 261 12.61 17.28 20.36
CA LEU A 261 13.19 17.58 19.04
C LEU A 261 12.11 17.80 17.98
N GLY A 262 10.97 17.14 18.13
CA GLY A 262 9.89 17.10 17.15
C GLY A 262 9.85 15.79 16.35
N ALA A 263 8.63 15.43 15.93
CA ALA A 263 8.36 14.16 15.28
C ALA A 263 9.12 14.01 13.94
N GLY A 264 9.62 12.81 13.66
CA GLY A 264 10.25 12.48 12.38
C GLY A 264 11.65 13.06 12.19
N MET A 265 12.27 13.57 13.26
CA MET A 265 13.65 14.06 13.29
C MET A 265 14.52 13.06 14.06
N VAL A 266 15.60 12.59 13.43
CA VAL A 266 16.45 11.51 13.96
C VAL A 266 17.70 12.08 14.61
N ILE A 267 18.01 11.66 15.83
CA ILE A 267 19.33 11.86 16.45
C ILE A 267 20.13 10.58 16.24
N TYR A 268 21.19 10.63 15.42
CA TYR A 268 22.13 9.52 15.31
C TYR A 268 23.11 9.54 16.48
N HIS A 269 23.21 8.43 17.18
CA HIS A 269 24.17 8.22 18.27
C HIS A 269 25.52 7.76 17.70
N PRO A 270 26.62 7.75 18.46
CA PRO A 270 27.96 7.46 17.92
C PRO A 270 28.05 6.19 17.06
N LYS A 271 27.40 5.09 17.47
CA LYS A 271 27.41 3.82 16.71
C LYS A 271 26.61 3.91 15.42
N GLY A 272 25.43 4.53 15.45
CA GLY A 272 24.61 4.72 14.24
C GLY A 272 25.20 5.75 13.29
N ALA A 273 25.82 6.81 13.81
CA ALA A 273 26.56 7.79 13.03
C ALA A 273 27.78 7.15 12.33
N LEU A 274 28.51 6.25 13.01
CA LEU A 274 29.59 5.48 12.39
C LEU A 274 29.07 4.56 11.28
N LEU A 275 27.98 3.81 11.53
CA LEU A 275 27.36 2.96 10.51
C LEU A 275 26.98 3.78 9.27
N ARG A 276 26.32 4.91 9.48
CA ARG A 276 25.96 5.84 8.42
C ARG A 276 27.20 6.35 7.67
N GLN A 277 28.26 6.74 8.38
CA GLN A 277 29.50 7.21 7.76
C GLN A 277 30.17 6.14 6.89
N VAL A 278 30.11 4.87 7.28
CA VAL A 278 30.62 3.74 6.48
C VAL A 278 29.85 3.63 5.16
N LEU A 279 28.52 3.72 5.20
CA LEU A 279 27.65 3.70 4.02
C LEU A 279 27.90 4.92 3.12
N GLU A 280 27.93 6.12 3.69
CA GLU A 280 28.20 7.36 2.94
C GLU A 280 29.58 7.36 2.28
N ALA A 281 30.60 6.80 2.94
CA ALA A 281 31.94 6.66 2.36
C ALA A 281 31.98 5.64 1.22
N PHE A 282 31.21 4.55 1.33
CA PHE A 282 31.00 3.61 0.25
C PHE A 282 30.34 4.29 -0.95
N GLU A 283 29.22 4.99 -0.74
CA GLU A 283 28.48 5.69 -1.79
C GLU A 283 29.35 6.69 -2.56
N LYS A 284 30.06 7.57 -1.83
CA LYS A 284 30.97 8.56 -2.45
C LYS A 284 32.02 7.88 -3.33
N ARG A 285 32.61 6.78 -2.86
CA ARG A 285 33.64 6.05 -3.61
C ARG A 285 33.08 5.39 -4.86
N GLU A 286 31.91 4.76 -4.77
CA GLU A 286 31.29 4.09 -5.91
C GLU A 286 30.82 5.09 -6.98
N HIS A 287 30.29 6.24 -6.56
CA HIS A 287 29.92 7.34 -7.45
C HIS A 287 31.15 7.94 -8.16
N LEU A 288 32.24 8.23 -7.42
CA LEU A 288 33.50 8.70 -8.02
C LEU A 288 34.08 7.70 -9.03
N ARG A 289 34.04 6.39 -8.71
CA ARG A 289 34.49 5.31 -9.62
C ARG A 289 33.71 5.29 -10.94
N ARG A 290 32.43 5.68 -10.91
CA ARG A 290 31.53 5.74 -12.08
C ARG A 290 31.50 7.11 -12.77
N GLY A 291 32.41 8.02 -12.40
CA GLY A 291 32.55 9.32 -13.04
C GLY A 291 31.49 10.35 -12.61
N TYR A 292 30.87 10.18 -11.45
CA TYR A 292 30.02 11.21 -10.87
C TYR A 292 30.87 12.31 -10.21
N HIS A 293 30.41 13.55 -10.34
CA HIS A 293 31.01 14.71 -9.71
C HIS A 293 30.24 15.03 -8.42
N ILE A 294 30.95 15.00 -7.29
CA ILE A 294 30.37 15.36 -6.00
C ILE A 294 30.07 16.87 -5.99
N VAL A 295 28.83 17.21 -5.68
CA VAL A 295 28.34 18.58 -5.54
C VAL A 295 27.59 18.76 -4.22
N MET A 296 27.28 20.01 -3.87
CA MET A 296 26.50 20.33 -2.68
C MET A 296 25.61 21.55 -2.94
N GLY A 297 24.31 21.38 -2.72
CA GLY A 297 23.32 22.46 -2.83
C GLY A 297 22.89 22.98 -1.46
N PRO A 298 22.58 24.28 -1.31
CA PRO A 298 22.07 24.82 -0.06
C PRO A 298 20.70 24.23 0.32
N THR A 299 20.40 24.21 1.62
CA THR A 299 19.13 23.69 2.16
C THR A 299 17.95 24.65 1.93
N LEU A 300 18.19 25.95 1.99
CA LEU A 300 17.19 27.00 1.79
C LEU A 300 17.34 27.63 0.41
N LEU A 301 16.23 27.69 -0.33
CA LEU A 301 16.17 28.26 -1.67
C LEU A 301 14.97 29.21 -1.76
N LYS A 302 15.13 30.28 -2.54
CA LYS A 302 14.05 31.25 -2.79
C LYS A 302 12.79 30.55 -3.32
N THR A 303 11.61 30.95 -2.83
CA THR A 303 10.32 30.34 -3.21
C THR A 303 10.08 30.38 -4.73
N GLU A 304 10.54 31.44 -5.41
CA GLU A 304 10.45 31.60 -6.86
C GLU A 304 11.16 30.49 -7.64
N LEU A 305 12.23 29.91 -7.07
CA LEU A 305 12.95 28.80 -7.69
C LEU A 305 12.09 27.53 -7.73
N TRP A 306 11.32 27.29 -6.67
CA TRP A 306 10.37 26.18 -6.56
C TRP A 306 9.12 26.38 -7.42
N GLN A 307 8.71 27.64 -7.63
CA GLN A 307 7.65 27.99 -8.57
C GLN A 307 8.09 27.73 -10.01
N ARG A 308 9.29 28.20 -10.39
CA ARG A 308 9.85 27.95 -11.72
C ARG A 308 9.94 26.46 -12.02
N SER A 309 10.37 25.65 -11.06
CA SER A 309 10.47 24.21 -11.20
C SER A 309 9.13 23.46 -11.19
N GLY A 310 8.02 24.12 -10.86
CA GLY A 310 6.70 23.50 -10.69
C GLY A 310 6.52 22.74 -9.37
N HIS A 311 7.56 22.61 -8.55
CA HIS A 311 7.46 21.92 -7.26
C HIS A 311 6.53 22.66 -6.29
N PHE A 312 6.46 23.99 -6.38
CA PHE A 312 5.52 24.76 -5.57
C PHE A 312 4.06 24.45 -5.91
N ASP A 313 3.73 24.20 -7.18
CA ASP A 313 2.34 23.96 -7.58
C ASP A 313 1.90 22.53 -7.24
N HIS A 314 2.82 21.57 -7.33
CA HIS A 314 2.52 20.13 -7.20
C HIS A 314 2.94 19.51 -5.87
N TYR A 315 3.83 20.14 -5.10
CA TYR A 315 4.45 19.55 -3.90
C TYR A 315 4.45 20.46 -2.66
N ARG A 316 3.86 21.65 -2.75
CA ARG A 316 3.88 22.66 -1.67
C ARG A 316 3.32 22.17 -0.33
N GLU A 317 2.31 21.33 -0.34
CA GLU A 317 1.73 20.75 0.89
C GLU A 317 2.74 19.91 1.69
N ASN A 318 3.78 19.40 1.01
CA ASN A 318 4.84 18.60 1.57
C ASN A 318 6.14 19.40 1.80
N MET A 319 6.10 20.72 1.67
CA MET A 319 7.26 21.61 1.84
C MET A 319 7.15 22.47 3.10
N TYR A 320 8.31 22.86 3.65
CA TYR A 320 8.40 23.86 4.70
C TYR A 320 8.85 25.20 4.11
N PHE A 321 8.25 26.29 4.60
CA PHE A 321 8.57 27.64 4.17
C PHE A 321 8.97 28.51 5.37
N THR A 322 9.82 29.47 5.11
CA THR A 322 10.23 30.50 6.06
C THR A 322 10.37 31.84 5.33
N GLU A 323 10.47 32.92 6.09
CA GLU A 323 10.70 34.27 5.59
C GLU A 323 12.01 34.80 6.15
N ILE A 324 12.81 35.45 5.30
CA ILE A 324 14.08 36.10 5.64
C ILE A 324 14.08 37.44 4.92
N ASP A 325 14.19 38.55 5.66
CA ASP A 325 14.22 39.91 5.10
C ASP A 325 13.08 40.18 4.09
N ASP A 326 11.84 39.88 4.48
CA ASP A 326 10.62 40.00 3.65
C ASP A 326 10.61 39.14 2.36
N GLN A 327 11.58 38.23 2.21
CA GLN A 327 11.67 37.30 1.09
C GLN A 327 11.30 35.88 1.53
N SER A 328 10.42 35.23 0.77
CA SER A 328 10.00 33.86 1.02
C SER A 328 11.04 32.84 0.54
N TYR A 329 11.34 31.86 1.40
CA TYR A 329 12.22 30.72 1.13
C TYR A 329 11.51 29.41 1.42
N GLY A 330 11.84 28.37 0.65
CA GLY A 330 11.48 26.98 0.91
C GLY A 330 12.69 26.17 1.35
N ILE A 331 12.51 25.31 2.36
CA ILE A 331 13.46 24.24 2.69
C ILE A 331 13.35 23.16 1.61
N LYS A 332 14.48 22.71 1.06
CA LYS A 332 14.49 21.79 -0.07
C LYS A 332 13.82 20.44 0.25
N PRO A 333 12.79 20.01 -0.50
CA PRO A 333 12.24 18.64 -0.42
C PRO A 333 12.99 17.65 -1.32
N MET A 334 13.83 18.15 -2.24
CA MET A 334 14.58 17.44 -3.28
C MET A 334 15.81 18.26 -3.70
N ASN A 335 16.86 17.65 -4.26
CA ASN A 335 18.13 18.36 -4.55
C ASN A 335 18.25 18.95 -5.98
N CYS A 336 17.38 18.51 -6.89
CA CYS A 336 17.40 18.79 -8.33
C CYS A 336 17.75 20.24 -8.70
N LEU A 337 17.16 21.24 -8.05
CA LEU A 337 17.28 22.63 -8.49
C LEU A 337 18.70 23.18 -8.36
N SER A 338 19.44 22.77 -7.33
CA SER A 338 20.84 23.18 -7.19
C SER A 338 21.70 22.57 -8.29
N HIS A 339 21.40 21.33 -8.70
CA HIS A 339 22.12 20.62 -9.76
C HIS A 339 21.86 21.27 -11.12
N MET A 340 20.62 21.70 -11.38
CA MET A 340 20.27 22.47 -12.58
C MET A 340 21.01 23.82 -12.64
N LEU A 341 21.15 24.52 -11.52
CA LEU A 341 21.92 25.77 -11.45
C LEU A 341 23.42 25.53 -11.67
N ILE A 342 23.98 24.44 -11.15
CA ILE A 342 25.37 24.04 -11.41
C ILE A 342 25.57 23.75 -12.90
N TYR A 343 24.63 23.06 -13.54
CA TYR A 343 24.69 22.85 -14.98
C TYR A 343 24.72 24.18 -15.74
N LYS A 344 23.78 25.08 -15.43
CA LYS A 344 23.60 26.41 -16.06
C LYS A 344 24.75 27.39 -15.81
N SER A 345 25.61 27.14 -14.82
CA SER A 345 26.71 28.04 -14.46
C SER A 345 27.77 28.24 -15.54
N LYS A 346 27.85 27.34 -16.53
CA LYS A 346 28.75 27.46 -17.68
C LYS A 346 28.11 26.88 -18.94
N LEU A 347 28.54 27.41 -20.09
CA LEU A 347 28.22 26.84 -21.40
C LEU A 347 28.73 25.40 -21.49
N ARG A 348 27.95 24.54 -22.14
CA ARG A 348 28.21 23.09 -22.30
C ARG A 348 28.22 22.72 -23.76
N SER A 349 29.14 21.85 -24.17
CA SER A 349 29.11 21.15 -25.46
C SER A 349 28.43 19.79 -25.30
N TYR A 350 27.88 19.23 -26.36
CA TYR A 350 27.44 17.83 -26.41
C TYR A 350 28.55 16.85 -25.96
N ARG A 351 29.83 17.23 -26.10
CA ARG A 351 31.00 16.46 -25.65
C ARG A 351 31.20 16.46 -24.13
N ASP A 352 30.61 17.42 -23.43
CA ASP A 352 30.62 17.47 -21.97
C ASP A 352 29.56 16.56 -21.34
N LEU A 353 28.70 15.94 -22.17
CA LEU A 353 27.63 15.04 -21.75
C LEU A 353 28.03 13.58 -22.01
N PRO A 354 27.65 12.64 -21.12
CA PRO A 354 26.78 12.82 -19.95
C PRO A 354 27.51 13.47 -18.77
N LEU A 355 26.87 14.45 -18.13
CA LEU A 355 27.33 15.07 -16.89
C LEU A 355 26.57 14.47 -15.70
N ARG A 356 27.28 13.79 -14.82
CA ARG A 356 26.71 13.11 -13.65
C ARG A 356 27.02 13.90 -12.38
N LEU A 357 26.01 14.46 -11.72
CA LEU A 357 26.14 15.21 -10.46
C LEU A 357 25.60 14.38 -9.32
N PHE A 358 26.38 14.21 -8.24
CA PHE A 358 26.00 13.41 -7.06
C PHE A 358 26.08 14.25 -5.80
N GLU A 359 25.08 14.13 -4.93
CA GLU A 359 25.03 14.80 -3.63
C GLU A 359 24.41 13.86 -2.59
N LEU A 360 25.07 13.71 -1.43
CA LEU A 360 24.40 13.22 -0.23
C LEU A 360 23.52 14.34 0.35
N GLY A 361 22.40 14.60 -0.31
CA GLY A 361 21.59 15.78 -0.12
C GLY A 361 20.60 15.59 1.03
N THR A 362 20.73 16.42 2.07
CA THR A 362 19.76 16.44 3.18
C THR A 362 18.54 17.27 2.81
N VAL A 363 17.38 16.64 2.81
CA VAL A 363 16.09 17.23 2.40
C VAL A 363 15.06 17.11 3.51
N HIS A 364 14.00 17.90 3.40
CA HIS A 364 12.89 17.93 4.36
C HIS A 364 11.54 17.80 3.67
N ARG A 365 10.70 16.89 4.17
CA ARG A 365 9.33 16.70 3.69
C ARG A 365 8.32 16.80 4.84
N HIS A 366 7.22 17.48 4.59
CA HIS A 366 6.12 17.63 5.54
C HIS A 366 5.20 16.40 5.54
N GLU A 367 5.75 15.29 6.05
CA GLU A 367 5.00 14.06 6.29
C GLU A 367 4.06 14.23 7.48
N LYS A 368 2.82 13.72 7.36
CA LYS A 368 1.86 13.70 8.46
C LYS A 368 2.43 12.90 9.64
N SER A 369 2.22 13.36 10.87
CA SER A 369 2.77 12.72 12.07
C SER A 369 2.35 11.24 12.19
N GLY A 370 1.11 10.93 11.84
CA GLY A 370 0.55 9.58 11.91
C GLY A 370 1.15 8.56 10.93
N VAL A 371 1.92 8.98 9.92
CA VAL A 371 2.57 8.07 8.96
C VAL A 371 4.07 7.89 9.21
N LEU A 372 4.64 8.60 10.19
CA LEU A 372 6.06 8.48 10.53
C LEU A 372 6.38 7.11 11.11
N HIS A 373 7.51 6.52 10.72
CA HIS A 373 7.85 5.16 11.12
C HIS A 373 9.36 4.92 11.25
N GLY A 374 9.90 5.14 12.45
CA GLY A 374 11.33 4.96 12.74
C GLY A 374 12.19 5.67 11.68
N LEU A 375 13.25 5.01 11.19
CA LEU A 375 14.06 5.51 10.06
C LEU A 375 13.45 5.32 8.66
N LEU A 376 12.36 4.58 8.50
CA LEU A 376 11.79 4.25 7.18
C LEU A 376 10.92 5.38 6.62
N ARG A 377 10.31 6.18 7.50
CA ARG A 377 9.54 7.37 7.10
C ARG A 377 9.74 8.49 8.10
N VAL A 378 10.49 9.51 7.67
CA VAL A 378 10.97 10.64 8.50
C VAL A 378 10.74 11.97 7.77
N ARG A 379 10.81 13.08 8.50
CA ARG A 379 10.66 14.42 7.93
C ARG A 379 11.96 15.01 7.42
N GLN A 380 13.09 14.58 7.99
CA GLN A 380 14.44 14.93 7.54
C GLN A 380 15.20 13.66 7.20
N PHE A 381 15.78 13.61 6.00
CA PHE A 381 16.60 12.49 5.57
C PHE A 381 17.65 12.95 4.56
N THR A 382 18.65 12.11 4.35
CA THR A 382 19.71 12.34 3.36
C THR A 382 19.59 11.28 2.29
N GLN A 383 19.46 11.73 1.05
CA GLN A 383 19.42 10.86 -0.11
C GLN A 383 20.81 10.78 -0.72
N ASP A 384 21.18 9.61 -1.21
CA ASP A 384 22.21 9.35 -2.21
C ASP A 384 21.75 9.83 -3.60
N ASP A 385 21.45 11.12 -3.69
CA ASP A 385 20.78 11.71 -4.84
C ASP A 385 21.76 12.03 -5.97
N ALA A 386 21.34 11.76 -7.21
CA ALA A 386 22.14 12.06 -8.38
C ALA A 386 21.27 12.53 -9.55
N HIS A 387 21.78 13.53 -10.28
CA HIS A 387 21.17 14.03 -11.50
C HIS A 387 22.16 13.88 -12.65
N ILE A 388 21.78 13.09 -13.64
CA ILE A 388 22.54 12.88 -14.86
C ILE A 388 21.90 13.72 -15.96
N LEU A 389 22.66 14.69 -16.49
CA LEU A 389 22.27 15.45 -17.66
C LEU A 389 22.95 14.82 -18.88
N CYS A 390 22.16 14.28 -19.79
CA CYS A 390 22.64 13.57 -20.98
C CYS A 390 21.85 13.98 -22.22
N THR A 391 22.37 13.65 -23.41
CA THR A 391 21.59 13.81 -24.64
C THR A 391 20.51 12.74 -24.75
N PRO A 392 19.47 12.93 -25.59
CA PRO A 392 18.46 11.89 -25.83
C PRO A 392 19.04 10.54 -26.27
N GLU A 393 20.12 10.56 -27.05
CA GLU A 393 20.78 9.35 -27.56
C GLU A 393 21.54 8.59 -26.47
N GLN A 394 22.00 9.29 -25.43
CA GLN A 394 22.73 8.73 -24.30
C GLN A 394 21.80 8.12 -23.24
N LEU A 395 20.53 8.56 -23.20
CA LEU A 395 19.57 8.22 -22.15
C LEU A 395 19.46 6.72 -21.87
N HIS A 396 19.31 5.92 -22.94
CA HIS A 396 19.12 4.47 -22.80
C HIS A 396 20.31 3.77 -22.14
N GLN A 397 21.53 4.18 -22.50
CA GLN A 397 22.74 3.59 -21.91
C GLN A 397 22.90 4.04 -20.45
N GLU A 398 22.63 5.30 -20.13
CA GLU A 398 22.71 5.77 -18.73
C GLU A 398 21.71 5.04 -17.82
N ILE A 399 20.48 4.80 -18.28
CA ILE A 399 19.49 4.02 -17.51
C ILE A 399 20.03 2.61 -17.24
N LYS A 400 20.62 1.96 -18.25
CA LYS A 400 21.18 0.60 -18.11
C LYS A 400 22.35 0.57 -17.12
N ASP A 401 23.22 1.56 -17.15
CA ASP A 401 24.37 1.66 -16.25
C ASP A 401 23.91 1.90 -14.79
N ILE A 402 22.86 2.70 -14.58
CA ILE A 402 22.26 2.89 -13.25
C ILE A 402 21.60 1.59 -12.76
N ILE A 403 20.86 0.89 -13.62
CA ILE A 403 20.26 -0.41 -13.27
C ILE A 403 21.35 -1.38 -12.80
N ASP A 404 22.47 -1.48 -13.53
CA ASP A 404 23.59 -2.35 -13.14
C ASP A 404 24.16 -1.96 -11.78
N PHE A 405 24.32 -0.66 -11.53
CA PHE A 405 24.80 -0.18 -10.24
C PHE A 405 23.83 -0.55 -9.10
N VAL A 406 22.51 -0.36 -9.30
CA VAL A 406 21.50 -0.76 -8.31
C VAL A 406 21.55 -2.26 -8.05
N ILE A 407 21.63 -3.10 -9.08
CA ILE A 407 21.71 -4.56 -8.94
C ILE A 407 22.97 -4.97 -8.16
N GLU A 408 24.12 -4.36 -8.45
CA GLU A 408 25.37 -4.59 -7.74
C GLU A 408 25.22 -4.28 -6.24
N VAL A 409 24.63 -3.13 -5.90
CA VAL A 409 24.37 -2.72 -4.51
C VAL A 409 23.41 -3.68 -3.83
N MET A 410 22.29 -4.04 -4.45
CA MET A 410 21.34 -4.99 -3.87
C MET A 410 21.97 -6.36 -3.62
N GLY A 411 22.80 -6.83 -4.55
CA GLY A 411 23.55 -8.07 -4.40
C GLY A 411 24.56 -8.05 -3.24
N MET A 412 25.24 -6.92 -3.02
CA MET A 412 26.18 -6.76 -1.90
C MET A 412 25.49 -6.86 -0.53
N PHE A 413 24.28 -6.32 -0.39
CA PHE A 413 23.50 -6.39 0.85
C PHE A 413 22.65 -7.65 0.96
N GLY A 414 22.57 -8.47 -0.10
CA GLY A 414 21.76 -9.70 -0.13
C GLY A 414 20.26 -9.43 -0.12
N PHE A 415 19.82 -8.29 -0.65
CA PHE A 415 18.39 -7.94 -0.71
C PHE A 415 17.70 -8.61 -1.90
N THR A 416 16.52 -9.17 -1.64
CA THR A 416 15.55 -9.52 -2.68
C THR A 416 14.76 -8.28 -3.08
N TYR A 417 14.53 -8.09 -4.37
CA TYR A 417 13.85 -6.91 -4.88
C TYR A 417 12.92 -7.22 -6.06
N GLU A 418 11.92 -6.36 -6.22
CA GLU A 418 11.03 -6.31 -7.38
C GLU A 418 11.23 -4.97 -8.09
N MET A 419 11.06 -4.95 -9.41
CA MET A 419 11.09 -3.71 -10.20
C MET A 419 9.70 -3.38 -10.74
N GLU A 420 9.33 -2.11 -10.62
CA GLU A 420 8.06 -1.57 -11.06
C GLU A 420 8.29 -0.36 -11.96
N ILE A 421 7.45 -0.20 -12.99
CA ILE A 421 7.41 0.99 -13.82
C ILE A 421 6.18 1.81 -13.44
N SER A 422 6.44 2.96 -12.84
CA SER A 422 5.42 3.90 -12.40
C SER A 422 5.14 4.92 -13.51
N THR A 423 3.94 4.87 -14.08
CA THR A 423 3.53 5.66 -15.25
C THR A 423 2.79 6.95 -14.87
N ARG A 424 2.42 7.76 -15.86
CA ARG A 424 1.92 9.13 -15.70
C ARG A 424 0.76 9.27 -14.70
N PRO A 425 0.88 10.10 -13.65
CA PRO A 425 -0.21 10.42 -12.73
C PRO A 425 -1.19 11.44 -13.34
N GLU A 426 -2.40 11.53 -12.76
CA GLU A 426 -3.42 12.53 -13.15
C GLU A 426 -2.89 13.96 -13.08
N LYS A 427 -2.15 14.30 -12.01
CA LYS A 427 -1.48 15.59 -11.84
C LYS A 427 -0.04 15.50 -12.33
N SER A 428 0.22 15.92 -13.57
CA SER A 428 1.54 15.89 -14.19
C SER A 428 1.86 17.14 -15.01
N ILE A 429 3.15 17.34 -15.29
CA ILE A 429 3.71 18.37 -16.18
C ILE A 429 4.47 17.71 -17.34
N GLY A 430 4.66 18.44 -18.43
CA GLY A 430 5.29 17.94 -19.66
C GLY A 430 4.28 17.47 -20.72
N SER A 431 4.74 17.30 -21.96
CA SER A 431 3.88 16.90 -23.09
C SER A 431 3.65 15.38 -23.11
N ASP A 432 2.57 14.93 -23.76
CA ASP A 432 2.28 13.51 -23.94
C ASP A 432 3.44 12.78 -24.64
N ALA A 433 4.07 13.44 -25.61
CA ALA A 433 5.21 12.89 -26.35
C ALA A 433 6.46 12.70 -25.47
N ASP A 434 6.70 13.58 -24.50
CA ASP A 434 7.81 13.45 -23.56
C ASP A 434 7.57 12.30 -22.59
N TRP A 435 6.32 12.16 -22.11
CA TRP A 435 5.90 11.06 -21.25
C TRP A 435 6.03 9.70 -21.93
N ASP A 436 5.58 9.59 -23.18
CA ASP A 436 5.69 8.37 -23.98
C ASP A 436 7.14 8.00 -24.23
N ARG A 437 7.99 8.98 -24.55
CA ARG A 437 9.43 8.78 -24.77
C ARG A 437 10.12 8.32 -23.49
N ALA A 438 9.86 8.99 -22.37
CA ALA A 438 10.42 8.65 -21.07
C ALA A 438 10.03 7.24 -20.63
N THR A 439 8.74 6.91 -20.73
CA THR A 439 8.21 5.61 -20.32
C THR A 439 8.79 4.50 -21.19
N SER A 440 8.85 4.72 -22.51
CA SER A 440 9.42 3.77 -23.46
C SER A 440 10.91 3.52 -23.22
N ALA A 441 11.68 4.56 -22.87
CA ALA A 441 13.11 4.42 -22.56
C ALA A 441 13.34 3.55 -21.31
N LEU A 442 12.57 3.77 -20.24
CA LEU A 442 12.64 2.96 -19.02
C LEU A 442 12.24 1.49 -19.28
N MET A 443 11.15 1.27 -20.02
CA MET A 443 10.69 -0.07 -20.39
C MET A 443 11.72 -0.82 -21.25
N ALA A 444 12.25 -0.16 -22.28
CA ALA A 444 13.23 -0.75 -23.17
C ALA A 444 14.51 -1.14 -22.42
N ALA A 445 14.98 -0.33 -21.46
CA ALA A 445 16.17 -0.63 -20.69
C ALA A 445 16.02 -1.90 -19.83
N LEU A 446 14.84 -2.11 -19.23
CA LEU A 446 14.53 -3.32 -18.46
C LEU A 446 14.38 -4.55 -19.38
N GLN A 447 13.72 -4.39 -20.53
CA GLN A 447 13.57 -5.45 -21.53
C GLN A 447 14.92 -5.91 -22.11
N ASP A 448 15.79 -4.97 -22.47
CA ASP A 448 17.16 -5.23 -22.94
C ASP A 448 17.97 -6.06 -21.94
N LYS A 449 17.75 -5.84 -20.64
CA LYS A 449 18.43 -6.57 -19.56
C LYS A 449 17.72 -7.86 -19.16
N GLY A 450 16.56 -8.16 -19.75
CA GLY A 450 15.76 -9.34 -19.41
C GLY A 450 15.24 -9.31 -17.96
N ILE A 451 15.05 -8.11 -17.39
CA ILE A 451 14.59 -7.96 -16.01
C ILE A 451 13.05 -7.94 -16.00
N PRO A 452 12.38 -8.82 -15.24
CA PRO A 452 10.94 -8.78 -15.11
C PRO A 452 10.51 -7.53 -14.32
N TYR A 453 9.41 -6.91 -14.75
CA TYR A 453 8.85 -5.74 -14.08
C TYR A 453 7.31 -5.74 -14.13
N GLN A 454 6.70 -5.02 -13.18
CA GLN A 454 5.26 -4.74 -13.15
C GLN A 454 4.99 -3.30 -13.57
N ILE A 455 3.76 -2.99 -14.01
CA ILE A 455 3.35 -1.62 -14.35
C ILE A 455 2.43 -1.09 -13.26
N CYS A 456 2.83 0.02 -12.64
CA CYS A 456 2.06 0.72 -11.61
C CYS A 456 1.46 1.99 -12.23
N ALA A 457 0.22 1.85 -12.72
CA ALA A 457 -0.45 2.91 -13.47
C ALA A 457 -0.76 4.13 -12.58
N GLY A 458 -0.27 5.31 -12.97
CA GLY A 458 -0.55 6.56 -12.26
C GLY A 458 0.35 6.85 -11.04
N GLU A 459 1.39 6.04 -10.80
CA GLU A 459 2.29 6.19 -9.64
C GLU A 459 3.60 6.95 -9.93
N GLY A 460 3.76 7.47 -11.16
CA GLY A 460 4.91 8.30 -11.55
C GLY A 460 4.97 9.61 -10.77
N ALA A 461 6.13 10.27 -10.75
CA ALA A 461 6.18 11.63 -10.18
C ALA A 461 5.54 12.62 -11.14
N PHE A 462 5.18 13.81 -10.65
CA PHE A 462 4.50 14.80 -11.49
C PHE A 462 5.31 15.23 -12.72
N TYR A 463 6.63 15.08 -12.72
CA TYR A 463 7.53 15.50 -13.80
C TYR A 463 8.13 14.37 -14.65
N GLY A 464 7.77 13.10 -14.39
CA GLY A 464 8.22 12.00 -15.24
C GLY A 464 8.01 10.59 -14.67
N PRO A 465 8.07 9.56 -15.53
CA PRO A 465 7.95 8.16 -15.12
C PRO A 465 9.23 7.69 -14.44
N LYS A 466 9.11 6.58 -13.70
CA LYS A 466 10.24 6.04 -12.93
C LYS A 466 10.22 4.53 -12.85
N ILE A 467 11.42 3.94 -12.80
CA ILE A 467 11.64 2.58 -12.32
C ILE A 467 11.77 2.66 -10.81
N ASP A 468 10.90 1.98 -10.08
CA ASP A 468 10.97 1.84 -8.63
C ASP A 468 11.48 0.46 -8.26
N VAL A 469 12.49 0.41 -7.40
CA VAL A 469 13.02 -0.84 -6.85
C VAL A 469 12.44 -1.04 -5.45
N LYS A 470 11.56 -2.02 -5.32
CA LYS A 470 10.89 -2.36 -4.06
C LYS A 470 11.68 -3.46 -3.36
N LEU A 471 12.07 -3.20 -2.13
CA LEU A 471 12.75 -4.15 -1.24
C LEU A 471 11.76 -4.71 -0.23
N HIS A 472 12.01 -5.93 0.20
CA HIS A 472 11.32 -6.55 1.32
C HIS A 472 12.16 -6.34 2.59
N ASP A 473 11.58 -5.77 3.63
CA ASP A 473 12.25 -5.70 4.93
C ASP A 473 12.19 -7.04 5.68
N ALA A 474 12.77 -7.08 6.89
CA ALA A 474 12.76 -8.28 7.72
C ALA A 474 11.35 -8.77 8.12
N LEU A 475 10.31 -7.96 7.90
CA LEU A 475 8.90 -8.28 8.15
C LEU A 475 8.13 -8.49 6.83
N ASP A 476 8.84 -8.69 5.73
CA ASP A 476 8.30 -8.87 4.37
C ASP A 476 7.47 -7.67 3.87
N ARG A 477 7.65 -6.49 4.49
CA ARG A 477 6.98 -5.27 4.02
C ARG A 477 7.76 -4.69 2.85
N ARG A 478 7.02 -4.22 1.85
CA ARG A 478 7.58 -3.59 0.65
C ARG A 478 7.95 -2.13 0.92
N TRP A 479 9.20 -1.78 0.63
CA TRP A 479 9.73 -0.42 0.73
C TRP A 479 10.39 -0.04 -0.59
N GLN A 480 10.02 1.13 -1.11
CA GLN A 480 10.75 1.71 -2.23
C GLN A 480 12.11 2.21 -1.73
N CYS A 481 13.19 1.67 -2.31
CA CYS A 481 14.56 2.03 -1.91
C CYS A 481 15.28 2.83 -2.99
N ALA A 482 15.42 2.27 -4.19
CA ALA A 482 16.07 2.95 -5.32
C ALA A 482 15.04 3.38 -6.35
N THR A 483 15.32 4.49 -7.04
CA THR A 483 14.46 5.04 -8.08
C THR A 483 15.31 5.57 -9.23
N ILE A 484 14.94 5.19 -10.45
CA ILE A 484 15.53 5.72 -11.69
C ILE A 484 14.44 6.48 -12.42
N GLN A 485 14.61 7.78 -12.58
CA GLN A 485 13.57 8.66 -13.12
C GLN A 485 14.05 9.41 -14.34
N CYS A 486 13.19 9.50 -15.35
CA CYS A 486 13.43 10.31 -16.54
C CYS A 486 12.63 11.61 -16.46
N ASP A 487 13.31 12.75 -16.51
CA ASP A 487 12.71 14.08 -16.46
C ASP A 487 13.10 14.89 -17.70
N PHE A 488 12.10 15.23 -18.51
CA PHE A 488 12.24 16.10 -19.67
C PHE A 488 11.78 17.54 -19.38
N THR A 489 11.13 17.78 -18.23
CA THR A 489 10.46 19.03 -17.91
C THR A 489 11.38 20.03 -17.19
N LEU A 490 12.19 19.57 -16.22
CA LEU A 490 13.13 20.46 -15.51
C LEU A 490 14.14 21.15 -16.45
N PRO A 491 14.77 20.44 -17.42
CA PRO A 491 15.66 21.09 -18.38
C PRO A 491 15.01 22.24 -19.14
N GLU A 492 13.76 22.08 -19.59
CA GLU A 492 13.00 23.12 -20.28
C GLU A 492 12.68 24.30 -19.36
N ARG A 493 12.15 24.04 -18.15
CA ARG A 493 11.77 25.08 -17.17
C ARG A 493 12.96 25.91 -16.69
N PHE A 494 14.16 25.34 -16.69
CA PHE A 494 15.38 26.04 -16.31
C PHE A 494 16.14 26.60 -17.51
N ASP A 495 15.63 26.42 -18.74
CA ASP A 495 16.29 26.83 -19.97
C ASP A 495 17.74 26.32 -19.97
N LEU A 496 17.87 24.99 -19.88
CA LEU A 496 19.14 24.28 -19.92
C LEU A 496 19.44 23.88 -21.35
N THR A 497 20.57 24.37 -21.87
CA THR A 497 20.99 24.13 -23.26
C THR A 497 22.41 23.60 -23.31
N TYR A 498 22.76 23.00 -24.45
CA TYR A 498 24.13 22.63 -24.80
C TYR A 498 24.36 22.92 -26.30
N ILE A 499 25.62 23.14 -26.66
CA ILE A 499 26.08 23.33 -28.04
C ILE A 499 26.10 21.97 -28.73
N GLY A 500 25.28 21.84 -29.77
CA GLY A 500 25.16 20.64 -30.59
C GLY A 500 26.39 20.38 -31.47
N PRO A 501 26.44 19.24 -32.17
CA PRO A 501 27.51 18.96 -33.14
C PRO A 501 27.57 19.97 -34.30
N ASP A 502 26.46 20.65 -34.57
CA ASP A 502 26.25 21.63 -35.63
C ASP A 502 26.53 23.09 -35.24
N GLY A 503 26.72 23.38 -33.94
CA GLY A 503 27.12 24.70 -33.43
C GLY A 503 26.01 25.43 -32.68
#